data_AF-A0AAV5Y3G0-F1
#
_entry.id   AF-A0AAV5Y3G0-F1
#
_cell.length_a   1.000
_cell.length_b   1.000
_cell.length_c   1.000
_cell.angle_alpha   90.00
_cell.angle_beta   90.00
_cell.angle_gamma   90.00
#
_symmetry.space_group_name_H-M   'P 1'
#
loop_
_entity.id
_entity.type
_entity.pdbx_description
1 polymer ?
#
loop_
_entity_poly.entity_id
_entity_poly.type
_entity_poly.pdbx_seq_one_letter_code
_entity_poly.pdbx_strand_id
1 'polypeptide(L)'
;MTELNDTPNLAATYCPDCDPGRDPLQEILTVRWCDEHQPKFEGLDDDKANVGKGILNSTGEAEAGSNRPWCELVHRAVRAV
;
A
#
# COMPACT_ATOMS: atom_id res chain seq x y z
N MET A 1 -24.39 -12.19 -20.61
CA MET A 1 -23.44 -11.64 -19.63
C MET A 1 -22.32 -12.64 -19.54
N THR A 2 -21.18 -12.32 -20.16
CA THR A 2 -20.02 -13.20 -20.16
C THR A 2 -19.29 -12.88 -18.85
N GLU A 3 -19.29 -13.83 -17.92
CA GLU A 3 -18.47 -13.76 -16.71
C GLU A 3 -17.02 -13.55 -17.15
N LEU A 4 -16.47 -12.37 -16.89
CA LEU A 4 -15.04 -12.12 -17.03
C LEU A 4 -14.40 -12.88 -15.87
N ASN A 5 -13.70 -13.97 -16.16
CA ASN A 5 -12.88 -14.62 -15.15
C ASN A 5 -11.90 -13.60 -14.58
N ASP A 6 -11.98 -13.36 -13.27
CA ASP A 6 -11.02 -12.52 -12.57
C ASP A 6 -9.59 -13.00 -12.86
N THR A 7 -8.68 -12.04 -13.02
CA THR A 7 -7.26 -12.36 -13.18
C THR A 7 -6.77 -13.02 -11.90
N PRO A 8 -6.09 -14.19 -11.97
CA PRO A 8 -5.62 -14.87 -10.78
C PRO A 8 -4.60 -14.00 -10.03
N ASN A 9 -4.77 -13.87 -8.72
CA ASN A 9 -3.81 -13.18 -7.87
C ASN A 9 -2.55 -14.03 -7.69
N LEU A 10 -1.43 -13.57 -8.25
CA LEU A 10 -0.13 -14.25 -8.17
C LEU A 10 0.72 -13.75 -6.99
N ALA A 11 0.26 -12.74 -6.25
CA ALA A 11 1.04 -12.12 -5.20
C ALA A 11 1.10 -12.98 -3.93
N ALA A 12 2.29 -13.16 -3.37
CA ALA A 12 2.45 -13.77 -2.07
C ALA A 12 2.17 -12.74 -0.96
N THR A 13 1.40 -13.11 0.05
CA THR A 13 1.19 -12.23 1.20
C THR A 13 2.39 -12.27 2.14
N TYR A 14 2.83 -11.11 2.64
CA TYR A 14 3.90 -11.03 3.63
C TYR A 14 3.70 -9.88 4.62
N CYS A 15 4.21 -10.06 5.84
CA CYS A 15 4.36 -8.99 6.81
C CYS A 15 5.81 -8.49 6.76
N PRO A 16 6.04 -7.18 6.54
CA PRO A 16 7.39 -6.62 6.42
C PRO A 16 8.29 -6.86 7.63
N ASP A 17 7.73 -6.90 8.84
CA ASP A 17 8.49 -7.12 10.07
C ASP A 17 8.74 -8.62 10.35
N CYS A 18 7.85 -9.52 9.92
CA CYS A 18 8.07 -10.96 10.06
C CYS A 18 9.13 -11.48 9.09
N ASP A 19 9.19 -10.92 7.88
CA ASP A 19 10.12 -11.34 6.84
C ASP A 19 10.74 -10.12 6.13
N PRO A 20 11.66 -9.41 6.80
CA PRO A 20 12.27 -8.19 6.28
C PRO A 20 13.22 -8.46 5.10
N GLY A 21 13.52 -9.73 4.81
CA GLY A 21 14.39 -10.11 3.69
C GLY A 21 13.68 -10.19 2.34
N ARG A 22 12.34 -10.14 2.32
CA ARG A 22 11.58 -10.16 1.06
C ARG A 22 11.70 -8.81 0.36
N ASP A 23 12.08 -8.86 -0.91
CA ASP A 23 12.29 -7.68 -1.72
C ASP A 23 11.10 -7.49 -2.68
N PRO A 24 10.27 -6.44 -2.49
CA PRO A 24 9.16 -6.11 -3.39
C PRO A 24 9.61 -5.78 -4.83
N LEU A 25 10.90 -5.55 -5.06
CA LEU A 25 11.45 -5.34 -6.40
C LEU A 25 11.78 -6.65 -7.12
N GLN A 26 11.90 -7.77 -6.40
CA GLN A 26 12.25 -9.08 -6.96
C GLN A 26 11.08 -10.08 -6.92
N GLU A 27 10.07 -9.83 -6.07
CA GLU A 27 8.92 -10.70 -5.86
C GLU A 27 7.60 -9.95 -6.06
N ILE A 28 6.54 -10.64 -6.50
CA ILE A 28 5.19 -10.08 -6.49
C ILE A 28 4.61 -10.28 -5.09
N LEU A 29 4.58 -9.21 -4.30
CA LEU A 29 4.18 -9.24 -2.89
C LEU A 29 2.95 -8.39 -2.61
N THR A 30 2.05 -8.93 -1.80
CA THR A 30 0.98 -8.16 -1.16
C THR A 30 1.34 -7.94 0.31
N VAL A 31 1.54 -6.69 0.70
CA VAL A 31 1.78 -6.33 2.10
C VAL A 31 0.54 -6.65 2.93
N ARG A 32 0.70 -7.51 3.94
CA ARG A 32 -0.33 -7.86 4.92
C ARG A 32 0.32 -7.98 6.30
N TRP A 33 0.11 -6.97 7.14
CA TRP A 33 0.58 -6.95 8.52
C TRP A 33 -0.08 -8.06 9.33
N CYS A 34 0.69 -8.77 10.15
CA CYS A 34 0.15 -9.68 11.15
C CYS A 34 -0.38 -8.89 12.36
N ASP A 35 -1.13 -9.54 13.24
CA ASP A 35 -1.75 -8.87 14.39
C ASP A 35 -0.72 -8.24 15.34
N GLU A 36 0.49 -8.79 15.43
CA GLU A 36 1.57 -8.27 16.28
C GLU A 36 2.23 -7.01 15.69
N HIS A 37 2.40 -6.96 14.37
CA HIS A 37 3.10 -5.89 13.67
C HIS A 37 2.15 -4.90 12.98
N GLN A 38 0.87 -4.89 13.33
CA GLN A 38 -0.04 -3.90 12.77
C GLN A 38 0.49 -2.48 13.04
N PRO A 39 0.69 -1.66 11.99
CA PRO A 39 1.10 -0.29 12.19
C PRO A 39 -0.02 0.44 12.93
N LYS A 40 0.36 1.46 13.69
CA LYS A 40 -0.63 2.33 14.33
C LYS A 40 -1.30 3.17 13.24
N PHE A 41 -2.62 3.16 13.25
CA PHE A 41 -3.47 4.01 12.41
C PHE A 41 -4.04 5.17 13.26
N GLU A 42 -4.64 6.15 12.60
CA GLU A 42 -5.20 7.39 13.18
C GLU A 42 -4.16 8.43 13.61
N GLY A 43 -3.01 8.50 12.92
CA GLY A 43 -2.02 9.56 13.06
C GLY A 43 -2.33 10.79 12.20
N LEU A 44 -1.61 11.90 12.44
CA LEU A 44 -1.76 13.16 11.67
C LEU A 44 -1.52 13.00 10.16
N ASP A 45 -0.82 11.95 9.76
CA ASP A 45 -0.58 11.64 8.35
C ASP A 45 -1.72 10.82 7.73
N ASP A 46 -2.49 10.07 8.52
CA ASP A 46 -3.68 9.36 8.05
C ASP A 46 -4.80 10.32 7.67
N ASP A 47 -4.93 11.44 8.40
CA ASP A 47 -5.86 12.53 8.06
C ASP A 47 -5.57 13.15 6.67
N LYS A 48 -4.36 12.98 6.15
CA LYS A 48 -3.94 13.47 4.82
C LYS A 48 -4.15 12.41 3.74
N ALA A 49 -4.27 11.15 4.11
CA ALA A 49 -4.47 10.02 3.21
C ALA A 49 -5.96 9.84 2.89
N ASN A 50 -6.48 10.63 1.96
CA ASN A 50 -7.87 10.50 1.50
C ASN A 50 -8.02 9.27 0.58
N VAL A 51 -8.27 8.10 1.17
CA VAL A 51 -8.51 6.84 0.43
C VAL A 51 -10.00 6.57 0.25
N GLY A 52 -10.40 6.13 -0.95
CA GLY A 52 -11.78 5.73 -1.22
C GLY A 52 -12.17 4.47 -0.46
N LYS A 53 -13.42 4.39 0.02
CA LYS A 53 -13.91 3.31 0.91
C LYS A 53 -14.27 1.98 0.23
N GLY A 54 -14.16 1.83 -1.09
CA GLY A 54 -14.52 0.60 -1.78
C GLY A 54 -13.30 -0.15 -2.32
N ILE A 55 -13.47 -1.41 -2.68
CA ILE A 55 -12.36 -2.33 -3.00
C ILE A 55 -11.61 -1.98 -4.30
N LEU A 56 -12.25 -1.23 -5.20
CA LEU A 56 -11.64 -0.74 -6.46
C LEU A 56 -11.10 0.69 -6.33
N ASN A 57 -11.47 1.40 -5.26
CA ASN A 57 -11.05 2.75 -4.91
C ASN A 57 -10.12 2.78 -3.67
N SER A 58 -9.90 1.62 -3.04
CA SER A 58 -8.80 1.34 -2.12
C SER A 58 -7.49 1.13 -2.89
N THR A 59 -7.59 0.67 -4.13
CA THR A 59 -6.55 0.80 -5.16
C THR A 59 -6.72 2.17 -5.80
N GLY A 60 -6.67 3.24 -5.01
CA GLY A 60 -6.77 4.58 -5.55
C GLY A 60 -5.68 4.76 -6.60
N GLU A 61 -6.05 4.77 -7.88
CA GLU A 61 -5.16 5.25 -8.92
C GLU A 61 -4.82 6.68 -8.55
N ALA A 62 -3.61 6.88 -8.03
CA ALA A 62 -3.14 8.21 -7.71
C ALA A 62 -2.85 8.91 -9.03
N GLU A 63 -3.82 9.65 -9.56
CA GLU A 63 -3.55 10.61 -10.63
C GLU A 63 -2.54 11.67 -10.16
N ALA A 64 -1.93 12.42 -11.09
CA ALA A 64 -0.83 13.33 -10.76
C ALA A 64 -1.14 14.32 -9.62
N GLY A 65 -2.40 14.74 -9.46
CA GLY A 65 -2.85 15.62 -8.39
C GLY A 65 -2.90 14.93 -7.02
N SER A 66 -3.46 13.72 -6.94
CA SER A 66 -3.55 12.96 -5.70
C SER A 66 -2.22 12.29 -5.32
N ASN A 67 -1.32 12.05 -6.27
CA ASN A 67 0.02 11.52 -6.01
C ASN A 67 0.99 12.54 -5.39
N ARG A 68 0.79 13.85 -5.63
CA ARG A 68 1.73 14.89 -5.17
C ARG A 68 1.87 14.95 -3.63
N PRO A 69 0.79 14.95 -2.83
CA PRO A 69 0.90 14.86 -1.37
C PRO A 69 1.60 13.58 -0.88
N TRP A 70 1.39 12.44 -1.56
CA TRP A 70 2.09 11.19 -1.27
C TRP A 70 3.59 11.29 -1.54
N CYS A 71 4.00 11.86 -2.67
CA CYS A 71 5.41 12.10 -2.98
C CYS A 71 6.08 13.02 -1.96
N GLU A 72 5.40 14.09 -1.52
CA GLU A 72 5.93 14.99 -0.48
C GLU A 72 6.15 14.26 0.85
N LEU A 73 5.21 13.41 1.26
CA LEU A 73 5.31 12.62 2.49
C LEU A 73 6.45 11.59 2.42
N VAL A 74 6.49 10.77 1.36
CA VAL A 74 7.48 9.69 1.22
C VAL A 74 8.89 10.24 1.00
N HIS A 75 9.07 11.24 0.13
CA HIS A 75 10.40 11.79 -0.15
C HIS A 75 10.92 12.72 0.95
N ARG A 76 10.05 13.26 1.82
CA ARG A 76 10.49 13.99 3.02
C ARG A 76 11.24 13.08 3.98
N ALA A 77 10.80 11.83 4.16
CA ALA A 77 11.49 10.86 5.00
C ALA A 77 12.89 10.50 4.47
N VAL A 78 13.04 10.44 3.14
CA VAL A 78 14.33 10.14 2.47
C VAL A 78 15.37 11.26 2.66
N ARG A 79 14.93 12.51 2.89
CA ARG A 79 15.82 13.67 3.07
C ARG A 79 16.22 13.95 4.52
N ALA A 80 15.65 13.22 5.48
CA ALA A 80 15.90 13.43 6.91
C ALA A 80 17.02 12.54 7.48
N VAL A 81 17.81 11.89 6.60
CA VAL A 81 18.98 11.05 6.92
C VAL A 81 20.26 11.80 6.61
#